data_AF-A0A2E6SCR7-F1
#
_entry.id   AF-A0A2E6SCR7-F1
#
_cell.length_a   1.000
_cell.length_b   1.000
_cell.length_c   1.000
_cell.angle_alpha   90.00
_cell.angle_beta   90.00
_cell.angle_gamma   90.00
#
_symmetry.space_group_name_H-M   'P 1'
#
loop_
_entity.id
_entity.type
_entity.pdbx_description
1 polymer ?
#
loop_
_entity_poly.entity_id
_entity_poly.type
_entity_poly.pdbx_seq_one_letter_code
_entity_poly.pdbx_strand_id
1 'polypeptide(L)'
;MELEVLVAKGANSGIYVMGEYEVQVLDSYGKEKLGGGDMGAIYGAQPPRTNACKKPGEWQKYEIDFLAPKFDATGKKTANAKFLVVKLNGKILHENVEMKGPTPSGVTGREAATGPIMFQGDHGPVAYRNISITPLKK
;
A
#
# COMPACT_ATOMS: atom_id res chain seq x y z
N MET A 1 -7.58 5.59 4.38
CA MET A 1 -7.24 4.74 5.54
C MET A 1 -5.95 5.24 6.15
N GLU A 2 -5.80 5.10 7.46
CA GLU A 2 -4.59 5.51 8.19
C GLU A 2 -4.11 4.36 9.05
N LEU A 3 -2.79 4.19 9.16
CA LEU A 3 -2.17 3.22 10.05
C LEU A 3 -0.75 3.61 10.40
N GLU A 4 -0.19 2.96 11.41
CA GLU A 4 1.23 3.03 11.70
C GLU A 4 1.87 1.64 11.64
N VAL A 5 3.10 1.60 11.14
CA VAL A 5 3.93 0.40 11.05
C VAL A 5 5.33 0.66 11.60
N LEU A 6 5.82 -0.29 12.39
CA LEU A 6 7.20 -0.34 12.85
C LEU A 6 7.89 -1.52 12.16
N VAL A 7 9.04 -1.24 11.56
CA VAL A 7 9.80 -2.21 10.76
C VAL A 7 11.17 -2.40 11.40
N ALA A 8 11.54 -3.66 11.68
CA ALA A 8 12.88 -3.99 12.13
C ALA A 8 13.90 -3.83 10.99
N LYS A 9 15.19 -3.73 11.33
CA LYS A 9 16.24 -3.56 10.32
C LYS A 9 16.23 -4.74 9.33
N GLY A 10 16.15 -4.42 8.03
CA GLY A 10 16.09 -5.40 6.95
C GLY A 10 14.79 -6.21 6.83
N ALA A 11 13.75 -5.91 7.64
CA ALA A 11 12.47 -6.61 7.55
C ALA A 11 11.63 -6.09 6.36
N ASN A 12 10.73 -6.96 5.89
CA ASN A 12 9.81 -6.72 4.78
C ASN A 12 8.38 -7.14 5.19
N SER A 13 7.39 -6.43 4.68
CA SER A 13 5.97 -6.70 4.76
C SER A 13 5.27 -5.96 3.60
N GLY A 14 3.94 -5.95 3.59
CA GLY A 14 3.16 -5.23 2.58
C GLY A 14 1.77 -4.94 3.10
N ILE A 15 1.23 -3.78 2.74
CA ILE A 15 -0.14 -3.37 3.05
C ILE A 15 -0.96 -3.57 1.78
N TYR A 16 -1.75 -4.63 1.73
CA TYR A 16 -2.62 -4.93 0.61
C TYR A 16 -4.00 -4.30 0.83
N VAL A 17 -4.27 -3.25 0.08
CA VAL A 17 -5.60 -2.62 0.03
C VAL A 17 -6.53 -3.52 -0.79
N MET A 18 -7.75 -3.74 -0.30
CA MET A 18 -8.71 -4.72 -0.86
C MET A 18 -8.17 -6.16 -0.91
N GLY A 19 -7.06 -6.46 -0.24
CA GLY A 19 -6.38 -7.75 -0.30
C GLY A 19 -5.59 -7.99 -1.59
N GLU A 20 -5.56 -7.02 -2.51
CA GLU A 20 -5.11 -7.25 -3.88
C GLU A 20 -4.15 -6.18 -4.41
N TYR A 21 -3.98 -5.04 -3.72
CA TYR A 21 -3.09 -3.97 -4.19
C TYR A 21 -2.10 -3.57 -3.11
N GLU A 22 -0.85 -3.98 -3.31
CA GLU A 22 0.23 -3.81 -2.34
C GLU A 22 0.82 -2.38 -2.35
N VAL A 23 0.80 -1.75 -1.18
CA VAL A 23 1.73 -0.69 -0.80
C VAL A 23 2.84 -1.32 0.03
N GLN A 24 4.06 -1.22 -0.49
CA GLN A 24 5.23 -1.95 0.01
C GLN A 24 5.68 -1.46 1.40
N VAL A 25 6.12 -2.37 2.26
CA VAL A 25 6.73 -2.07 3.56
C VAL A 25 8.10 -2.73 3.64
N LEU A 26 9.17 -1.94 3.52
CA LEU A 26 10.55 -2.44 3.59
C LEU A 26 11.40 -1.50 4.44
N ASP A 27 12.42 -2.01 5.13
CA ASP A 27 13.49 -1.15 5.63
C ASP A 27 14.28 -0.51 4.48
N SER A 28 13.83 0.66 4.04
CA SER A 28 14.47 1.49 3.01
C SER A 28 15.12 2.75 3.60
N TYR A 29 15.35 2.82 4.92
CA TYR A 29 15.91 4.03 5.55
C TYR A 29 17.31 4.37 5.00
N GLY A 30 17.52 5.64 4.66
CA GLY A 30 18.81 6.13 4.15
C GLY A 30 19.13 5.75 2.71
N LYS A 31 18.23 5.07 1.99
CA LYS A 31 18.42 4.72 0.58
C LYS A 31 18.25 5.94 -0.33
N GLU A 32 19.23 6.19 -1.19
CA GLU A 32 19.24 7.33 -2.12
C GLU A 32 18.39 7.09 -3.38
N LYS A 33 18.50 5.88 -3.96
CA LYS A 33 17.77 5.50 -5.19
C LYS A 33 16.69 4.48 -4.86
N LEU A 34 15.44 4.89 -4.98
CA LEU A 34 14.26 4.07 -4.69
C LEU A 34 13.81 3.28 -5.93
N GLY A 35 13.38 2.05 -5.71
CA GLY A 35 12.85 1.13 -6.70
C GLY A 35 11.45 0.62 -6.33
N GLY A 36 10.92 -0.27 -7.17
CA GLY A 36 9.54 -0.79 -7.02
C GLY A 36 9.29 -1.70 -5.82
N GLY A 37 10.34 -2.04 -5.06
CA GLY A 37 10.27 -2.82 -3.82
C GLY A 37 10.61 -2.03 -2.56
N ASP A 38 10.83 -0.72 -2.66
CA ASP A 38 11.14 0.11 -1.48
C ASP A 38 9.88 0.58 -0.76
N MET A 39 10.05 0.98 0.51
CA MET A 39 8.97 1.48 1.38
C MET A 39 8.07 2.48 0.65
N GLY A 40 6.78 2.14 0.58
CA GLY A 40 5.74 2.96 -0.01
C GLY A 40 5.67 2.89 -1.53
N ALA A 41 6.44 2.03 -2.20
CA ALA A 41 6.19 1.69 -3.60
C ALA A 41 4.78 1.10 -3.76
N ILE A 42 4.12 1.44 -4.86
CA ILE A 42 2.94 0.69 -5.29
C ILE A 42 3.48 -0.45 -6.16
N TYR A 43 3.43 -1.67 -5.63
CA TYR A 43 4.16 -2.79 -6.20
C TYR A 43 3.71 -3.07 -7.64
N GLY A 44 4.67 -3.26 -8.55
CA GLY A 44 4.39 -3.47 -9.98
C GLY A 44 3.86 -2.24 -10.73
N ALA A 45 3.70 -1.08 -10.07
CA ALA A 45 3.21 0.15 -10.70
C ALA A 45 4.25 1.29 -10.67
N GLN A 46 4.65 1.76 -9.49
CA GLN A 46 5.50 2.95 -9.39
C GLN A 46 6.36 2.96 -8.11
N PRO A 47 7.68 3.28 -8.21
CA PRO A 47 8.52 3.55 -7.04
C PRO A 47 8.10 4.85 -6.34
N PRO A 48 8.29 4.98 -5.01
CA PRO A 48 7.95 6.21 -4.29
C PRO A 48 8.79 7.39 -4.79
N ARG A 49 8.18 8.57 -4.88
CA ARG A 49 8.86 9.80 -5.37
C ARG A 49 10.00 10.27 -4.47
N THR A 50 9.94 9.97 -3.17
CA THR A 50 10.92 10.42 -2.19
C THR A 50 11.04 9.42 -1.05
N ASN A 51 12.20 9.38 -0.41
CA ASN A 51 12.41 8.55 0.77
C ASN A 51 11.91 9.32 2.00
N ALA A 52 10.77 8.90 2.53
CA ALA A 52 10.17 9.49 3.73
C ALA A 52 10.32 8.59 4.96
N CYS A 53 11.18 7.57 4.91
CA CYS A 53 11.38 6.63 6.00
C CYS A 53 12.03 7.30 7.21
N LYS A 54 11.54 6.96 8.40
CA LYS A 54 12.30 7.05 9.65
C LYS A 54 13.22 5.83 9.82
N LYS A 55 14.10 5.86 10.82
CA LYS A 55 15.02 4.75 11.13
C LYS A 55 14.26 3.46 11.49
N PRO A 56 14.86 2.27 11.30
CA PRO A 56 14.32 1.02 11.81
C PRO A 56 14.01 1.10 13.30
N GLY A 57 12.88 0.51 13.72
CA GLY A 57 12.38 0.61 15.10
C GLY A 57 11.61 1.89 15.42
N GLU A 58 11.51 2.85 14.50
CA GLU A 58 10.61 4.00 14.62
C GLU A 58 9.28 3.74 13.90
N TRP A 59 8.20 4.28 14.48
CA TRP A 59 6.86 4.19 13.88
C TRP A 59 6.75 5.09 12.65
N GLN A 60 6.42 4.46 11.52
CA GLN A 60 6.09 5.09 10.25
C GLN A 60 4.56 5.26 10.17
N LYS A 61 4.07 6.44 9.78
CA LYS A 61 2.64 6.67 9.57
C LYS A 61 2.29 6.63 8.09
N TYR A 62 1.35 5.77 7.71
CA TYR A 62 0.74 5.74 6.39
C TYR A 62 -0.61 6.44 6.38
N GLU A 63 -0.86 7.19 5.31
CA GLU A 63 -2.19 7.67 4.92
C GLU A 63 -2.41 7.24 3.46
N ILE A 64 -3.47 6.47 3.20
CA ILE A 64 -3.73 5.87 1.89
C ILE A 64 -5.18 6.15 1.51
N ASP A 65 -5.38 6.95 0.46
CA ASP A 65 -6.67 7.17 -0.16
C ASP A 65 -6.78 6.35 -1.43
N PHE A 66 -7.79 5.49 -1.47
CA PHE A 66 -7.91 4.46 -2.49
C PHE A 66 -9.34 4.38 -3.03
N LEU A 67 -9.45 4.36 -4.35
CA LEU A 67 -10.69 4.12 -5.07
C LEU A 67 -10.70 2.68 -5.57
N ALA A 68 -11.67 1.90 -5.11
CA ALA A 68 -11.87 0.52 -5.53
C ALA A 68 -12.21 0.40 -7.02
N PRO A 69 -11.84 -0.71 -7.69
CA PRO A 69 -12.30 -0.99 -9.04
C PRO A 69 -13.82 -1.10 -9.06
N LYS A 70 -14.44 -0.75 -10.19
CA LYS A 70 -15.90 -0.82 -10.37
C LYS A 70 -16.26 -1.90 -11.37
N PHE A 71 -17.43 -2.49 -11.15
CA PHE A 71 -18.01 -3.53 -11.97
C PHE A 71 -19.47 -3.19 -12.25
N ASP A 72 -19.98 -3.60 -13.41
CA ASP A 72 -21.41 -3.53 -13.71
C ASP A 72 -22.18 -4.73 -13.12
N ALA A 73 -23.51 -4.76 -13.34
CA ALA A 73 -24.38 -5.82 -12.84
C ALA A 73 -24.08 -7.20 -13.44
N THR A 74 -23.34 -7.28 -14.55
CA THR A 74 -22.89 -8.54 -15.17
C THR A 74 -21.56 -9.04 -14.60
N GLY A 75 -20.93 -8.25 -13.73
CA GLY A 75 -19.60 -8.52 -13.20
C GLY A 75 -18.46 -8.09 -14.13
N LYS A 76 -18.75 -7.36 -15.22
CA LYS A 76 -17.71 -6.82 -16.10
C LYS A 76 -17.10 -5.56 -15.47
N LYS A 77 -15.77 -5.49 -15.44
CA LYS A 77 -15.03 -4.32 -14.92
C LYS A 77 -15.33 -3.08 -15.76
N THR A 78 -15.67 -1.98 -15.08
CA THR A 78 -16.00 -0.67 -15.68
C THR A 78 -15.02 0.44 -15.30
N ALA A 79 -14.26 0.29 -14.20
CA ALA A 79 -13.20 1.21 -13.83
C ALA A 79 -12.06 0.49 -13.09
N ASN A 80 -10.83 0.95 -13.33
CA ASN A 80 -9.64 0.50 -12.61
C ASN A 80 -9.62 1.01 -11.17
N ALA A 81 -8.91 0.28 -10.32
CA ALA A 81 -8.58 0.76 -8.99
C ALA A 81 -7.57 1.90 -9.08
N LYS A 82 -7.60 2.82 -8.12
CA LYS A 82 -6.72 3.99 -8.13
C LYS A 82 -6.28 4.36 -6.72
N PHE A 83 -4.97 4.46 -6.51
CA PHE A 83 -4.40 5.14 -5.36
C PHE A 83 -4.50 6.65 -5.62
N LEU A 84 -5.46 7.31 -4.99
CA LEU A 84 -5.64 8.75 -5.10
C LEU A 84 -4.46 9.48 -4.47
N VAL A 85 -4.10 9.07 -3.25
CA VAL A 85 -2.94 9.60 -2.51
C VAL A 85 -2.35 8.49 -1.66
N VAL A 86 -1.02 8.38 -1.63
CA VAL A 86 -0.28 7.60 -0.62
C VAL A 86 0.73 8.52 0.03
N LYS A 87 0.66 8.68 1.35
CA LYS A 87 1.64 9.42 2.15
C LYS A 87 2.33 8.51 3.13
N LEU A 88 3.59 8.86 3.40
CA LEU A 88 4.37 8.30 4.50
C LEU A 88 4.94 9.45 5.32
N ASN A 89 4.69 9.45 6.63
CA ASN A 89 5.14 10.47 7.57
C ASN A 89 4.84 11.91 7.10
N GLY A 90 3.63 12.12 6.57
CA GLY A 90 3.18 13.42 6.07
C GLY A 90 3.72 13.82 4.70
N LYS A 91 4.63 13.05 4.09
CA LYS A 91 5.12 13.30 2.72
C LYS A 91 4.34 12.47 1.70
N ILE A 92 3.90 13.13 0.63
CA ILE A 92 3.24 12.47 -0.50
C ILE A 92 4.26 11.63 -1.27
N LEU A 93 3.99 10.33 -1.38
CA LEU A 93 4.77 9.38 -2.18
C LEU A 93 4.16 9.20 -3.57
N HIS A 94 2.83 9.14 -3.65
CA HIS A 94 2.06 8.90 -4.88
C HIS A 94 0.80 9.73 -4.93
N GLU A 95 0.41 10.13 -6.14
CA GLU A 95 -0.85 10.80 -6.44
C GLU A 95 -1.42 10.26 -7.73
N ASN A 96 -2.71 9.91 -7.73
CA ASN A 96 -3.49 9.47 -8.89
C ASN A 96 -2.89 8.30 -9.67
N VAL A 97 -2.35 7.30 -8.97
CA VAL A 97 -1.78 6.09 -9.59
C VAL A 97 -2.89 5.09 -9.88
N GLU A 98 -3.15 4.84 -11.16
CA GLU A 98 -4.12 3.86 -11.60
C GLU A 98 -3.49 2.45 -11.70
N MET A 99 -4.21 1.45 -11.19
CA MET A 99 -3.80 0.06 -11.22
C MET A 99 -4.44 -0.66 -12.40
N LYS A 100 -3.60 -1.22 -13.29
CA LYS A 100 -4.08 -2.01 -14.44
C LYS A 100 -4.70 -3.35 -14.02
N GLY A 101 -4.32 -3.85 -12.86
CA GLY A 101 -4.81 -5.10 -12.28
C GLY A 101 -4.29 -5.27 -10.84
N PRO A 102 -4.55 -6.42 -10.21
CA PRO A 102 -4.09 -6.71 -8.85
C PRO A 102 -2.56 -6.91 -8.83
N THR A 103 -1.94 -6.70 -7.68
CA THR A 103 -0.53 -7.02 -7.44
C THR A 103 -0.35 -8.52 -7.18
N PRO A 104 0.82 -9.09 -7.50
CA PRO A 104 1.13 -10.47 -7.15
C PRO A 104 0.95 -10.75 -5.64
N SER A 105 0.68 -12.02 -5.32
CA SER A 105 0.51 -12.50 -3.94
C SER A 105 -0.65 -11.86 -3.15
N GLY A 106 -1.62 -11.27 -3.86
CA GLY A 106 -2.92 -10.90 -3.28
C GLY A 106 -3.70 -12.11 -2.77
N VAL A 107 -4.71 -11.87 -1.92
CA VAL A 107 -5.49 -12.90 -1.22
C VAL A 107 -6.13 -13.89 -2.20
N THR A 108 -6.68 -13.39 -3.30
CA THR A 108 -7.36 -14.21 -4.31
C THR A 108 -6.75 -14.08 -5.70
N GLY A 109 -5.91 -13.06 -5.91
CA GLY A 109 -5.36 -12.72 -7.22
C GLY A 109 -6.40 -12.18 -8.20
N ARG A 110 -7.58 -11.79 -7.71
CA ARG A 110 -8.72 -11.33 -8.53
C ARG A 110 -9.27 -10.03 -7.98
N GLU A 111 -9.59 -9.10 -8.87
CA GLU A 111 -10.22 -7.83 -8.47
C GLU A 111 -11.68 -8.03 -8.09
N ALA A 112 -12.14 -7.32 -7.06
CA ALA A 112 -13.52 -7.33 -6.60
C ALA A 112 -13.95 -5.93 -6.14
N ALA A 113 -15.26 -5.68 -6.11
CA ALA A 113 -15.83 -4.40 -5.66
C ALA A 113 -15.61 -4.12 -4.16
N THR A 114 -15.34 -5.17 -3.37
CA THR A 114 -15.04 -5.13 -1.93
C THR A 114 -13.97 -6.17 -1.61
N GLY A 115 -13.09 -5.88 -0.66
CA GLY A 115 -12.05 -6.80 -0.22
C GLY A 115 -11.50 -6.42 1.17
N PRO A 116 -10.74 -7.32 1.81
CA PRO A 116 -10.17 -7.08 3.13
C PRO A 116 -9.00 -6.07 3.07
N ILE A 117 -8.46 -5.70 4.23
CA ILE A 117 -7.06 -5.27 4.31
C ILE A 117 -6.24 -6.49 4.70
N MET A 118 -5.13 -6.73 4.01
CA MET A 118 -4.18 -7.78 4.36
C MET A 118 -2.81 -7.17 4.65
N PHE A 119 -2.17 -7.63 5.71
CA PHE A 119 -0.77 -7.35 5.99
C PHE A 119 0.05 -8.59 5.69
N GLN A 120 1.04 -8.48 4.82
CA GLN A 120 1.92 -9.60 4.49
C GLN A 120 2.87 -9.90 5.66
N GLY A 121 3.00 -11.18 6.00
CA GLY A 121 3.87 -11.67 7.07
C GLY A 121 5.10 -12.42 6.58
N ASP A 122 5.77 -13.08 7.52
CA ASP A 122 6.88 -14.03 7.36
C ASP A 122 8.27 -13.49 6.92
N HIS A 123 8.36 -12.26 6.42
CA HIS A 123 9.62 -11.67 5.94
C HIS A 123 10.36 -10.81 6.99
N GLY A 124 10.28 -11.25 8.25
CA GLY A 124 10.91 -10.61 9.41
C GLY A 124 9.94 -9.84 10.33
N PRO A 125 10.46 -9.27 11.43
CA PRO A 125 9.60 -8.65 12.44
C PRO A 125 9.04 -7.29 12.00
N VAL A 126 7.71 -7.19 12.02
CA VAL A 126 6.96 -5.95 11.83
C VAL A 126 5.84 -5.85 12.88
N ALA A 127 5.46 -4.63 13.24
CA ALA A 127 4.32 -4.37 14.11
C ALA A 127 3.41 -3.29 13.50
N TYR A 128 2.11 -3.48 13.61
CA TYR A 128 1.10 -2.54 13.14
C TYR A 128 0.27 -2.02 14.31
N ARG A 129 -0.10 -0.74 14.28
CA ARG A 129 -1.01 -0.12 15.26
C ARG A 129 -1.83 1.00 14.64
N ASN A 130 -2.80 1.51 15.42
CA ASN A 130 -3.60 2.69 15.06
C ASN A 130 -4.26 2.58 13.67
N ILE A 131 -4.75 1.38 13.34
CA ILE A 131 -5.35 1.10 12.03
C ILE A 131 -6.79 1.63 12.03
N SER A 132 -7.08 2.55 11.12
CA SER A 132 -8.41 3.11 10.91
C SER A 132 -8.77 3.12 9.42
N ILE A 133 -9.97 2.63 9.11
CA ILE A 133 -10.51 2.56 7.76
C ILE A 133 -11.81 3.35 7.76
N THR A 134 -11.83 4.44 6.99
CA THR A 134 -13.03 5.24 6.76
C THR A 134 -13.39 5.12 5.27
N PRO A 135 -14.61 4.70 4.93
CA PRO A 135 -15.08 4.73 3.54
C PRO A 135 -15.00 6.14 2.97
N LEU A 136 -14.51 6.29 1.73
CA LEU A 136 -14.54 7.58 1.05
C LEU A 136 -15.99 8.03 0.89
N LYS A 137 -16.28 9.28 1.25
CA LYS A 137 -17.59 9.89 1.02
C LYS A 137 -17.80 9.98 -0.50
N LYS A 138 -18.97 9.51 -0.95
CA LYS A 138 -19.40 9.65 -2.35
C LYS A 138 -19.69 11.10 -2.70
#